data_AF-A0A644TY92-F1
#
_entry.id   AF-A0A644TY92-F1
#
_cell.length_a   1.000
_cell.length_b   1.000
_cell.length_c   1.000
_cell.angle_alpha   90.00
_cell.angle_beta   90.00
_cell.angle_gamma   90.00
#
_symmetry.space_group_name_H-M   'P 1'
#
loop_
_entity.id
_entity.type
_entity.pdbx_description
1 polymer ?
#
loop_
_entity_poly.entity_id
_entity_poly.type
_entity_poly.pdbx_seq_one_letter_code
_entity_poly.pdbx_strand_id
1 'polypeptide(L)'
;MEKLYTRIKTISENKRLPLSEIANHIGLSRQAFFYRLKKGKISFEELKSIAEFVNIPLSELTGEKSEKEESPAPNPGWDLKERLAYYENLIKEKDNIISIYRELIEEYRRNKKD
;
A
#
# COMPACT_ATOMS: atom_id res chain seq x y z
N MET A 1 -10.31 11.15 7.40
CA MET A 1 -9.39 12.23 7.80
C MET A 1 -8.83 12.04 9.21
N GLU A 2 -9.66 11.78 10.24
CA GLU A 2 -9.19 11.47 11.61
C GLU A 2 -8.39 10.16 11.74
N LYS A 3 -8.56 9.23 10.79
CA LYS A 3 -7.87 7.94 10.75
C LYS A 3 -6.34 8.06 10.56
N LEU A 4 -5.86 8.92 9.65
CA LEU A 4 -4.44 9.00 9.31
C LEU A 4 -3.59 9.60 10.44
N TYR A 5 -4.06 10.69 11.06
CA TYR A 5 -3.40 11.26 12.24
C TYR A 5 -3.31 10.24 13.37
N THR A 6 -4.41 9.57 13.68
CA THR A 6 -4.46 8.54 14.73
C THR A 6 -3.51 7.39 14.41
N ARG A 7 -3.45 6.95 13.14
CA ARG A 7 -2.55 5.89 12.67
C ARG A 7 -1.08 6.27 12.86
N ILE A 8 -0.68 7.44 12.38
CA ILE A 8 0.69 7.96 12.51
C ILE A 8 1.06 8.10 13.99
N LYS A 9 0.12 8.56 14.83
CA LYS A 9 0.32 8.63 16.29
C LYS A 9 0.56 7.24 16.90
N THR A 10 -0.26 6.25 16.57
CA THR A 10 -0.07 4.88 17.05
C THR A 10 1.25 4.28 16.59
N ILE A 11 1.65 4.50 15.33
CA ILE A 11 2.95 4.04 14.81
C ILE A 11 4.11 4.70 15.57
N SER A 12 4.01 6.01 15.79
CA SER A 12 4.97 6.80 16.57
C SER A 12 5.13 6.24 17.99
N GLU A 13 4.03 5.95 18.68
CA GLU A 13 4.02 5.36 20.03
C GLU A 13 4.65 3.95 20.04
N ASN A 14 4.25 3.09 19.11
CA ASN A 14 4.76 1.71 19.01
C ASN A 14 6.26 1.65 18.72
N LYS A 15 6.76 2.57 17.88
CA LYS A 15 8.18 2.65 17.53
C LYS A 15 9.00 3.52 18.50
N ARG A 16 8.37 4.06 19.55
CA ARG A 16 8.98 5.01 20.51
C ARG A 16 9.66 6.19 19.82
N LEU A 17 9.09 6.62 18.69
CA LEU A 17 9.65 7.66 17.85
C LEU A 17 8.78 8.91 17.96
N PRO A 18 9.27 10.05 18.49
CA PRO A 18 8.46 11.24 18.69
C PRO A 18 7.86 11.78 17.38
N LEU A 19 6.59 12.20 17.41
CA LEU A 19 5.94 12.87 16.26
C LEU A 19 6.71 14.11 15.76
N SER A 20 7.48 14.77 16.62
CA SER A 20 8.36 15.88 16.24
C SER A 20 9.50 15.44 15.32
N GLU A 21 10.04 14.24 15.51
CA GLU A 21 11.10 13.72 14.64
C GLU A 21 10.55 13.37 13.26
N ILE A 22 9.34 12.79 13.19
CA ILE A 22 8.64 12.56 11.92
C ILE A 22 8.39 13.87 11.18
N ALA A 23 7.91 14.90 11.89
CA ALA A 23 7.67 16.22 11.31
C ALA A 23 8.97 16.84 10.78
N ASN A 24 10.05 16.79 11.57
CA ASN A 24 11.36 17.31 11.18
C ASN A 24 11.93 16.57 9.96
N HIS A 25 11.72 15.25 9.87
CA HIS A 25 12.19 14.44 8.74
C HIS A 25 11.61 14.90 7.39
N ILE A 26 10.35 15.35 7.39
CA ILE A 26 9.69 15.89 6.20
C ILE A 26 9.78 17.43 6.10
N GLY A 27 10.63 18.07 6.92
CA GLY A 27 10.86 19.51 6.87
C GLY A 27 9.70 20.37 7.40
N LEU A 28 8.82 19.81 8.24
CA LEU A 28 7.69 20.54 8.81
C LEU A 28 7.87 20.82 10.30
N SER A 29 7.37 21.98 10.74
CA SER A 29 7.18 22.22 12.16
C SER A 29 6.11 21.27 12.72
N ARG A 30 6.21 20.92 14.01
CA ARG A 30 5.24 20.04 14.67
C ARG A 30 3.79 20.52 14.53
N GLN A 31 3.58 21.84 14.61
CA GLN A 31 2.25 22.46 14.47
C GLN A 31 1.73 22.36 13.03
N ALA A 32 2.58 22.66 12.03
CA ALA A 32 2.22 22.55 10.62
C ALA A 32 1.90 21.09 10.24
N PHE A 33 2.72 20.14 10.70
CA PHE A 33 2.52 18.72 10.49
C PHE A 33 1.17 18.25 11.03
N PHE A 34 0.87 18.59 12.29
CA PHE A 34 -0.40 18.22 12.92
C PHE A 34 -1.61 18.82 12.20
N TYR A 35 -1.53 20.09 11.83
CA TYR A 35 -2.59 20.76 11.08
C TYR A 35 -2.83 20.09 9.72
N ARG A 36 -1.76 19.80 8.97
CA ARG A 36 -1.85 19.17 7.64
C ARG A 36 -2.39 17.75 7.73
N LEU A 37 -1.98 16.95 8.71
CA LEU A 37 -2.53 15.62 8.94
C LEU A 37 -4.03 15.65 9.26
N LYS A 38 -4.47 16.54 10.17
CA LYS A 38 -5.90 16.66 10.52
C LYS A 38 -6.75 17.14 9.35
N LYS A 39 -6.20 18.00 8.50
CA LYS A 39 -6.87 18.55 7.32
C LYS A 39 -6.66 17.71 6.04
N GLY A 40 -5.96 16.57 6.13
CA GLY A 40 -5.62 15.73 4.97
C GLY A 40 -4.90 16.48 3.86
N LYS A 41 -4.09 17.49 4.21
CA LYS A 41 -3.31 18.30 3.28
C LYS A 41 -1.85 17.81 3.18
N ILE A 42 -1.61 16.55 3.49
CA ILE A 42 -0.30 15.93 3.35
C ILE A 42 -0.23 15.29 1.96
N SER A 43 0.86 15.52 1.23
CA SER A 43 1.04 14.98 -0.12
C SER A 43 1.39 13.50 -0.07
N PHE A 44 1.29 12.84 -1.23
CA PHE A 44 1.68 11.45 -1.37
C PHE A 44 3.18 11.25 -1.13
N GLU A 45 4.03 12.15 -1.63
CA GLU A 45 5.48 12.14 -1.41
C GLU A 45 5.81 12.28 0.08
N GLU A 46 5.15 13.19 0.79
CA GLU A 46 5.32 13.35 2.23
C GLU A 46 4.93 12.07 2.99
N LEU A 47 3.84 11.41 2.59
CA LEU A 47 3.44 10.12 3.17
C LEU A 47 4.43 9.01 2.88
N LYS A 48 4.98 8.95 1.66
CA LYS A 48 6.01 8.00 1.29
C LYS A 48 7.28 8.19 2.13
N SER A 49 7.74 9.43 2.29
CA SER A 49 8.89 9.75 3.15
C SER A 49 8.64 9.37 4.62
N ILE A 50 7.43 9.59 5.14
CA ILE A 50 7.07 9.13 6.49
C ILE A 50 7.14 7.61 6.59
N ALA A 51 6.58 6.89 5.61
CA ALA A 51 6.55 5.42 5.59
C ALA A 51 7.97 4.84 5.58
N GLU A 52 8.85 5.39 4.74
CA GLU A 52 10.26 5.04 4.66
C GLU A 52 10.98 5.32 5.98
N PHE A 53 10.79 6.51 6.55
CA PHE A 53 11.42 6.90 7.81
C PHE A 53 11.00 6.04 8.98
N VAL A 54 9.71 5.74 9.11
CA VAL A 54 9.21 4.85 10.17
C VAL A 54 9.39 3.38 9.80
N ASN A 55 9.95 3.05 8.63
CA ASN A 55 10.20 1.69 8.14
C ASN A 55 8.96 0.80 8.21
N ILE A 56 7.89 1.21 7.52
CA ILE A 56 6.69 0.40 7.27
C ILE A 56 6.21 0.57 5.81
N PRO A 57 5.44 -0.38 5.26
CA PRO A 57 4.79 -0.19 3.97
C PRO A 57 3.85 1.01 3.95
N LEU A 58 3.80 1.74 2.83
CA LEU A 58 2.91 2.90 2.69
C LEU A 58 1.43 2.54 2.89
N SER A 59 1.01 1.36 2.43
CA SER A 59 -0.34 0.82 2.67
C SER A 59 -0.66 0.69 4.16
N GLU A 60 0.30 0.20 4.95
CA GLU A 60 0.15 0.10 6.40
C GLU A 60 0.00 1.48 7.07
N LEU A 61 0.73 2.48 6.57
CA LEU A 61 0.67 3.88 7.01
C LEU A 61 -0.67 4.54 6.67
N THR A 62 -1.16 4.39 5.43
CA THR A 62 -2.41 4.99 4.96
C THR A 62 -3.63 4.25 5.52
N GLY A 63 -3.45 3.03 6.01
CA GLY A 63 -4.54 2.17 6.46
C GLY A 63 -5.37 1.63 5.31
N GLU A 64 -4.90 1.80 4.07
CA GLU A 64 -5.23 0.89 2.99
C GLU A 64 -4.68 -0.45 3.45
N LYS A 65 -5.57 -1.30 4.00
CA LYS A 65 -5.30 -2.73 3.88
C LYS A 65 -4.90 -2.86 2.42
N SER A 66 -3.70 -3.39 2.15
CA SER A 66 -3.56 -4.14 0.91
C SER A 66 -4.82 -4.98 0.93
N GLU A 67 -5.77 -4.68 0.05
CA GLU A 67 -6.65 -5.71 -0.41
C GLU A 67 -5.64 -6.76 -0.84
N LYS A 68 -5.35 -7.71 0.07
CA LYS A 68 -5.08 -9.05 -0.39
C LYS A 68 -6.21 -9.20 -1.38
N GLU A 69 -5.85 -9.26 -2.65
CA GLU A 69 -6.75 -9.75 -3.67
C GLU A 69 -7.15 -11.14 -3.19
N GLU A 70 -8.04 -11.21 -2.21
CA GLU A 70 -8.84 -12.37 -1.92
C GLU A 70 -9.71 -12.40 -3.15
N SER A 71 -9.22 -13.14 -4.16
CA SER A 71 -10.00 -13.44 -5.35
C SER A 71 -11.38 -13.85 -4.85
N PRO A 72 -12.43 -13.12 -5.24
CA PRO A 72 -13.73 -13.23 -4.59
C PRO A 72 -14.18 -14.69 -4.67
N ALA A 73 -14.38 -15.36 -3.55
CA ALA A 73 -14.72 -16.78 -3.54
C ALA A 73 -15.94 -17.04 -4.44
N PRO A 74 -16.00 -18.18 -5.15
CA PRO A 74 -17.17 -18.49 -5.98
C PRO A 74 -18.44 -18.51 -5.12
N ASN A 75 -19.55 -18.05 -5.68
CA ASN A 75 -20.81 -18.00 -4.95
C ASN A 75 -21.24 -19.42 -4.51
N PRO A 76 -21.55 -19.66 -3.23
CA PRO A 76 -22.00 -20.96 -2.75
C PRO A 76 -23.23 -21.51 -3.49
N GLY A 77 -24.09 -20.64 -4.04
CA GLY A 77 -25.28 -21.00 -4.79
C GLY A 77 -25.04 -21.39 -6.26
N TRP A 78 -23.82 -21.26 -6.77
CA TRP A 78 -23.50 -21.62 -8.16
C TRP A 78 -23.47 -23.13 -8.39
N ASP A 79 -23.93 -23.54 -9.57
CA ASP A 79 -23.79 -24.90 -10.06
C ASP A 79 -22.33 -25.23 -10.47
N LEU A 80 -22.08 -26.49 -10.84
CA LEU A 80 -20.73 -26.93 -11.21
C LEU A 80 -20.19 -26.18 -12.43
N LYS A 81 -21.03 -25.88 -13.42
CA LYS A 81 -20.62 -25.22 -14.66
C LYS A 81 -20.24 -23.76 -14.42
N GLU A 82 -21.03 -23.07 -13.60
CA GLU A 82 -20.76 -21.69 -13.18
C GLU A 82 -19.46 -21.59 -12.38
N ARG A 83 -19.22 -22.54 -11.47
CA ARG A 83 -17.96 -22.60 -10.71
C ARG A 83 -16.75 -22.87 -11.60
N LEU A 84 -16.87 -23.78 -12.57
CA LEU A 84 -15.80 -24.07 -13.52
C LEU A 84 -15.45 -22.83 -14.35
N ALA A 85 -16.45 -22.14 -14.90
CA ALA A 85 -16.24 -20.92 -15.69
C ALA A 85 -15.56 -19.80 -14.86
N TYR A 86 -15.92 -19.67 -13.58
CA TYR A 86 -15.24 -18.75 -12.66
C TYR A 86 -13.74 -19.09 -12.52
N TYR A 87 -13.39 -20.35 -12.26
CA TYR A 87 -12.00 -20.75 -12.08
C TYR A 87 -11.19 -20.67 -13.37
N GLU A 88 -11.77 -20.99 -14.53
CA GLU A 88 -11.12 -20.81 -15.83
C GLU A 88 -10.76 -19.35 -16.10
N ASN A 89 -11.69 -18.42 -15.82
CA ASN A 89 -11.41 -16.99 -15.92
C ASN A 89 -10.33 -16.54 -14.93
N LEU A 90 -10.39 -17.01 -13.68
CA LEU A 90 -9.40 -16.68 -12.66
C LEU A 90 -8.00 -17.15 -13.07
N ILE A 91 -7.87 -18.37 -13.60
CA ILE A 91 -6.60 -18.90 -14.12
C ILE A 91 -6.09 -17.99 -15.24
N LYS A 92 -6.93 -17.62 -16.20
CA LYS A 92 -6.57 -16.75 -17.32
C LYS A 92 -6.07 -15.38 -16.87
N GLU A 93 -6.72 -14.78 -15.87
CA GLU A 93 -6.28 -13.51 -15.29
C GLU A 93 -4.91 -13.63 -14.62
N LYS A 94 -4.68 -14.70 -13.85
CA LYS A 94 -3.38 -14.94 -13.20
C LYS A 94 -2.27 -15.25 -14.21
N ASP A 95 -2.56 -15.97 -15.30
CA ASP A 95 -1.60 -16.20 -16.39
C ASP A 95 -1.19 -14.89 -17.06
N ASN A 96 -2.12 -13.96 -17.28
CA ASN A 96 -1.81 -12.65 -17.84
C ASN A 96 -0.86 -11.85 -16.93
N ILE A 97 -1.15 -11.82 -15.63
CA ILE A 97 -0.29 -11.16 -14.63
C ILE A 97 1.11 -11.79 -14.62
N ILE A 98 1.20 -13.12 -14.65
CA ILE A 98 2.48 -13.84 -14.73
C ILE A 98 3.26 -13.44 -15.98
N SER A 99 2.59 -13.29 -17.13
CA SER A 99 3.21 -12.84 -18.38
C SER A 99 3.82 -11.45 -18.23
N ILE A 100 3.06 -10.49 -17.70
CA ILE A 100 3.52 -9.12 -17.48
C ILE A 100 4.75 -9.10 -16.57
N TYR A 101 4.74 -9.85 -15.47
CA TYR A 101 5.91 -9.91 -14.58
C TYR A 101 7.14 -10.54 -15.22
N ARG A 102 6.96 -11.55 -16.08
CA ARG A 102 8.07 -12.13 -16.84
C ARG A 102 8.68 -11.09 -17.79
N GLU A 103 7.86 -10.31 -18.49
CA GLU A 103 8.34 -9.24 -19.38
C GLU A 103 9.15 -8.18 -18.63
N LEU A 104 8.65 -7.72 -17.48
CA LEU A 104 9.37 -6.75 -16.64
C LEU A 104 10.71 -7.29 -16.12
N ILE A 105 10.76 -8.56 -15.74
CA ILE A 105 12.02 -9.21 -15.33
C ILE A 105 13.02 -9.25 -16.47
N GLU A 106 12.58 -9.58 -17.69
CA GLU A 106 13.45 -9.61 -18.86
C GLU A 106 13.92 -8.21 -19.26
N GLU A 107 13.06 -7.20 -19.16
CA GLU A 107 13.45 -5.80 -19.36
C GLU A 107 14.53 -5.36 -18.36
N TYR A 108 14.34 -5.65 -17.08
CA TYR A 108 15.33 -5.36 -16.04
C TYR A 108 16.66 -6.06 -16.31
N ARG A 109 16.63 -7.32 -16.77
CA ARG A 109 17.84 -8.09 -17.13
C ARG A 109 18.58 -7.50 -18.33
N ARG A 110 17.86 -6.97 -19.33
CA ARG A 110 18.44 -6.28 -20.48
C ARG A 110 19.14 -4.99 -20.04
N ASN A 111 18.46 -4.17 -19.26
CA ASN A 111 18.96 -2.86 -18.80
C ASN A 111 20.13 -2.95 -17.79
N LYS A 112 20.45 -4.14 -17.27
CA LYS A 112 21.60 -4.39 -16.39
C LYS A 112 22.86 -4.91 -17.11
N LYS A 113 22.76 -5.22 -18.40
CA LYS A 113 23.89 -5.70 -19.22
C LYS A 113 24.58 -4.60 -20.02
N ASP A 114 24.04 -3.38 -19.99
CA ASP A 114 24.68 -2.14 -20.46
C ASP A 114 25.33 -1.38 -19.28
#